data_AF-A0A357FAC6-F1
#
_entry.id   AF-A0A357FAC6-F1
#
_cell.length_a   1.000
_cell.length_b   1.000
_cell.length_c   1.000
_cell.angle_alpha   90.00
_cell.angle_beta   90.00
_cell.angle_gamma   90.00
#
_symmetry.space_group_name_H-M   'P 1'
#
loop_
_entity.id
_entity.type
_entity.pdbx_description
1 polymer ?
#
loop_
_entity_poly.entity_id
_entity_poly.type
_entity_poly.pdbx_seq_one_letter_code
_entity_poly.pdbx_strand_id
1 'polypeptide(L)'
;MKLSDNTPVSMPMRNLLSIIAAVGVGVWFAFGVIERLNNIETQQTLIEKDLEGAVEFSIKWPRGELGSLPADSEQFMLIEHMAGQIEKIQKQIEAGMHNKVNIEFLQKQVEKLQTQLEKIQEEHRSIKANGTYK
;
A
#
# COMPACT_ATOMS: atom_id res chain seq x y z
N MET A 1 55.75 39.43 -62.75
CA MET A 1 54.48 40.11 -62.36
C MET A 1 53.84 39.32 -61.24
N LYS A 2 53.29 40.04 -60.27
CA LYS A 2 52.83 39.58 -58.94
C LYS A 2 51.73 38.53 -59.06
N LEU A 3 51.78 37.50 -58.22
CA LEU A 3 50.65 36.64 -57.93
C LEU A 3 49.53 37.54 -57.38
N SER A 4 48.35 37.50 -58.00
CA SER A 4 47.22 38.33 -57.60
C SER A 4 46.58 37.74 -56.34
N ASP A 5 46.90 38.29 -55.17
CA ASP A 5 46.21 38.03 -53.88
C ASP A 5 44.83 38.72 -53.78
N ASN A 6 44.27 39.13 -54.92
CA ASN A 6 42.93 39.72 -55.00
C ASN A 6 42.22 39.20 -56.23
N THR A 7 41.95 37.90 -56.27
CA THR A 7 40.66 37.49 -56.84
C THR A 7 39.64 37.74 -55.73
N PRO A 8 38.96 38.90 -55.67
CA PRO A 8 37.77 38.95 -54.85
C PRO A 8 36.91 37.81 -55.37
N VAL A 9 36.50 36.91 -54.49
CA VAL A 9 35.44 35.96 -54.79
C VAL A 9 34.28 36.84 -55.27
N SER A 10 34.13 36.98 -56.59
CA SER A 10 33.31 38.01 -57.21
C SER A 10 31.84 37.62 -57.21
N MET A 11 31.46 36.81 -56.22
CA MET A 11 30.08 36.46 -55.96
C MET A 11 29.44 37.63 -55.22
N PRO A 12 28.25 38.08 -55.65
CA PRO A 12 27.50 39.09 -54.91
C PRO A 12 27.38 38.65 -53.44
N MET A 13 27.73 39.51 -52.48
CA MET A 13 27.67 39.21 -51.05
C MET A 13 26.31 38.67 -50.60
N ARG A 14 25.23 39.04 -51.30
CA ARG A 14 23.88 38.50 -51.12
C ARG A 14 23.78 37.00 -51.37
N ASN A 15 24.51 36.49 -52.37
CA ASN A 15 24.53 35.06 -52.72
C ASN A 15 25.37 34.26 -51.71
N LEU A 16 26.43 34.85 -51.17
CA LEU A 16 27.19 34.23 -50.09
C LEU A 16 26.35 34.14 -48.80
N LEU A 17 25.68 35.23 -48.43
CA LEU A 17 24.80 35.27 -47.26
C LEU A 17 23.60 34.32 -47.39
N SER A 18 23.01 34.19 -48.58
CA SER A 18 21.91 33.26 -48.82
C SER A 18 22.36 31.80 -48.68
N ILE A 19 23.55 31.45 -49.15
CA ILE A 19 24.12 30.10 -48.97
C ILE A 19 24.38 29.82 -47.49
N ILE A 20 24.97 30.76 -46.75
CA ILE A 20 25.22 30.59 -45.31
C ILE A 20 23.90 30.44 -44.54
N ALA A 21 22.89 31.26 -44.84
CA ALA A 21 21.58 31.17 -44.22
C ALA A 21 20.89 29.83 -44.54
N ALA A 22 20.96 29.37 -45.80
CA ALA A 22 20.39 28.09 -46.20
C ALA A 22 21.08 26.91 -45.50
N VAL A 23 22.41 26.93 -45.39
CA VAL A 23 23.17 25.91 -44.64
C VAL A 23 22.83 25.97 -43.15
N GLY A 24 22.69 27.17 -42.57
CA GLY A 24 22.32 27.34 -41.17
C GLY A 24 20.95 26.74 -40.84
N VAL A 25 19.95 26.95 -41.69
CA VAL A 25 18.62 26.35 -41.54
C VAL A 25 18.69 24.83 -41.73
N GLY A 26 19.46 24.34 -42.70
CA GLY A 26 19.64 22.90 -42.94
C GLY A 26 20.27 22.18 -41.75
N VAL A 27 21.31 22.77 -41.15
CA VAL A 27 21.98 22.22 -39.97
C VAL A 27 21.06 22.28 -38.74
N TRP A 28 20.35 23.39 -38.52
CA TRP A 28 19.38 23.49 -37.44
C TRP A 28 18.27 22.44 -37.54
N PHE A 29 17.69 22.27 -38.72
CA PHE A 29 16.68 21.24 -38.97
C PHE A 29 17.23 19.83 -38.77
N ALA A 30 18.42 19.53 -39.30
CA ALA A 30 19.05 18.22 -39.14
C ALA A 30 19.29 17.88 -37.66
N PHE A 31 19.87 18.81 -36.88
CA PHE A 31 20.07 18.59 -35.45
C PHE A 31 18.74 18.44 -34.69
N GLY A 32 17.73 19.25 -35.00
CA GLY A 32 16.42 19.14 -34.35
C GLY A 32 15.72 17.80 -34.64
N VAL A 33 15.84 17.27 -35.86
CA VAL A 33 15.32 15.95 -36.22
C VAL A 33 16.10 14.84 -35.52
N ILE A 34 17.43 14.90 -35.53
CA ILE A 34 18.30 13.88 -34.91
C ILE A 34 18.08 13.82 -33.40
N GLU A 35 18.01 14.97 -32.72
CA GLU A 35 17.74 15.02 -31.27
C GLU A 35 16.40 14.37 -30.94
N ARG A 36 15.34 14.69 -31.71
CA ARG A 36 14.03 14.10 -31.49
C ARG A 36 14.02 12.60 -31.76
N LEU A 37 14.75 12.13 -32.78
CA LEU A 37 14.88 10.72 -33.09
C LEU A 37 15.58 9.96 -31.94
N ASN A 38 16.69 10.49 -31.45
CA ASN A 38 17.43 9.90 -30.32
C ASN A 38 16.56 9.79 -29.06
N ASN A 39 15.74 10.81 -28.78
CA ASN A 39 14.79 10.78 -27.65
C ASN A 39 13.73 9.68 -27.83
N ILE A 40 13.17 9.54 -29.03
CA ILE A 40 12.18 8.50 -29.33
C ILE A 40 12.79 7.10 -29.21
N GLU A 41 13.99 6.88 -29.75
CA GLU A 41 14.70 5.60 -29.65
C GLU A 41 15.01 5.24 -28.18
N THR A 42 15.42 6.23 -27.38
CA THR A 42 15.66 6.02 -25.95
C THR A 42 14.37 5.65 -25.23
N GLN A 43 13.28 6.37 -25.49
CA GLN A 43 11.96 6.06 -24.91
C GLN A 43 11.46 4.67 -25.32
N GLN A 44 11.63 4.30 -26.59
CA GLN A 44 11.23 2.99 -27.09
C GLN A 44 12.01 1.88 -26.37
N THR A 45 13.32 2.05 -26.19
CA THR A 45 14.16 1.09 -25.47
C THR A 45 13.73 0.94 -24.01
N LEU A 46 13.34 2.04 -23.35
CA LEU A 46 12.81 1.99 -21.98
C LEU A 46 11.46 1.27 -21.93
N ILE A 47 10.55 1.59 -22.85
CA ILE A 47 9.24 0.94 -22.94
C ILE A 47 9.37 -0.56 -23.19
N GLU A 48 10.31 -0.98 -24.04
CA GLU A 48 10.55 -2.39 -24.32
C GLU A 48 11.01 -3.14 -23.06
N LYS A 49 11.93 -2.55 -22.29
CA LYS A 49 12.36 -3.11 -21.00
C LYS A 49 11.24 -3.16 -19.97
N ASP A 50 10.43 -2.11 -19.88
CA ASP A 50 9.28 -2.08 -18.96
C ASP A 50 8.24 -3.15 -19.34
N LEU A 51 8.01 -3.34 -20.64
CA LEU A 51 7.11 -4.36 -21.15
C LEU A 51 7.64 -5.77 -20.85
N GLU A 52 8.92 -6.02 -21.09
CA GLU A 52 9.56 -7.30 -20.78
C GLU A 52 9.47 -7.61 -19.28
N GLY A 53 9.77 -6.62 -18.42
CA GLY A 53 9.63 -6.75 -16.97
C GLY A 53 8.19 -7.00 -16.52
N ALA A 54 7.21 -6.34 -17.13
CA ALA A 54 5.79 -6.56 -16.84
C ALA A 54 5.31 -7.96 -17.26
N VAL A 55 5.75 -8.44 -18.44
CA VAL A 55 5.45 -9.79 -18.91
C VAL A 55 6.12 -10.83 -18.00
N GLU A 56 7.38 -10.62 -17.66
CA GLU A 56 8.12 -11.49 -16.74
C GLU A 56 7.43 -11.56 -15.37
N PHE A 57 7.04 -10.42 -14.80
CA PHE A 57 6.26 -10.37 -13.55
C PHE A 57 4.96 -11.16 -13.70
N SER A 58 4.18 -10.92 -14.76
CA SER A 58 2.89 -11.57 -14.96
C SER A 58 2.98 -13.09 -15.08
N ILE A 59 4.08 -13.61 -15.62
CA ILE A 59 4.30 -15.06 -15.80
C ILE A 59 4.89 -15.67 -14.53
N LYS A 60 5.91 -15.05 -13.95
CA LYS A 60 6.66 -15.63 -12.83
C LYS A 60 5.98 -15.42 -11.48
N TRP A 61 5.20 -14.36 -11.30
CA TRP A 61 4.50 -14.07 -10.04
C TRP A 61 3.50 -15.18 -9.66
N PRO A 62 2.56 -15.61 -10.52
CA PRO A 62 1.67 -16.71 -10.19
C PRO A 62 2.39 -18.05 -10.02
N ARG A 63 3.59 -18.19 -10.61
CA ARG A 63 4.40 -19.41 -10.56
C ARG A 63 5.34 -19.46 -9.35
N GLY A 64 5.47 -18.38 -8.58
CA GLY A 64 6.41 -18.29 -7.46
C GLY A 64 7.89 -18.27 -7.87
N GLU A 65 8.19 -18.02 -9.16
CA GLU A 65 9.55 -18.04 -9.71
C GLU A 65 10.27 -16.69 -9.59
N LEU A 66 9.58 -15.65 -9.12
CA LEU A 66 10.14 -14.31 -8.92
C LEU A 66 10.94 -14.17 -7.61
N GLY A 67 10.97 -15.22 -6.78
CA GLY A 67 11.55 -15.18 -5.44
C GLY A 67 10.71 -14.35 -4.46
N SER A 68 11.28 -14.04 -3.30
CA SER A 68 10.64 -13.17 -2.29
C SER A 68 10.89 -11.71 -2.66
N LEU A 69 9.88 -11.04 -3.20
CA LEU A 69 9.97 -9.60 -3.42
C LEU A 69 10.12 -8.89 -2.06
N PRO A 70 10.86 -7.77 -1.96
CA PRO A 70 10.99 -7.04 -0.69
C PRO A 70 9.64 -6.68 -0.05
N ALA A 71 8.66 -6.29 -0.87
CA ALA A 71 7.30 -6.00 -0.42
C ALA A 71 6.57 -7.24 0.13
N ASP A 72 6.89 -8.43 -0.37
CA ASP A 72 6.32 -9.69 0.09
C ASP A 72 6.79 -10.03 1.50
N SER A 73 8.07 -9.77 1.80
CA SER A 73 8.64 -9.96 3.15
C SER A 73 7.98 -9.04 4.19
N GLU A 74 7.71 -7.78 3.82
CA GLU A 74 6.98 -6.84 4.69
C GLU A 74 5.52 -7.28 4.88
N GLN A 75 4.86 -7.71 3.80
CA GLN A 75 3.49 -8.24 3.87
C GLN A 75 3.40 -9.48 4.77
N PHE A 76 4.35 -10.42 4.66
CA PHE A 76 4.40 -11.59 5.55
C PHE A 76 4.57 -11.19 7.02
N MET A 77 5.41 -10.20 7.32
CA MET A 77 5.57 -9.69 8.69
C MET A 77 4.27 -9.09 9.24
N LEU A 78 3.55 -8.31 8.41
CA LEU A 78 2.24 -7.75 8.78
C LEU A 78 1.20 -8.84 9.00
N ILE A 79 1.16 -9.86 8.13
CA ILE A 79 0.26 -11.00 8.25
C ILE A 79 0.53 -11.76 9.56
N GLU A 80 1.79 -12.03 9.87
CA GLU A 80 2.19 -12.70 11.11
C GLU A 80 1.76 -11.89 12.35
N HIS A 81 2.00 -10.57 12.33
CA HIS A 81 1.54 -9.69 13.39
C HIS A 81 0.02 -9.70 13.55
N MET A 82 -0.74 -9.66 12.45
CA MET A 82 -2.20 -9.75 12.49
C MET A 82 -2.68 -11.11 13.01
N ALA A 83 -2.04 -12.22 12.61
CA ALA A 83 -2.36 -13.55 13.11
C ALA A 83 -2.21 -13.61 14.64
N GLY A 84 -1.11 -13.07 15.18
CA GLY A 84 -0.90 -12.95 16.62
C GLY A 84 -1.94 -12.06 17.33
N GLN A 85 -2.43 -11.00 16.68
CA GLN A 85 -3.53 -10.19 17.21
C GLN A 85 -4.86 -10.95 17.23
N ILE A 86 -5.16 -11.70 16.16
CA ILE A 86 -6.36 -12.54 16.07
C ILE A 86 -6.36 -13.60 17.17
N GLU A 87 -5.23 -14.26 17.42
CA GLU A 87 -5.12 -15.25 18.51
C GLU A 87 -5.37 -14.62 19.89
N LYS A 88 -4.85 -13.42 20.14
CA LYS A 88 -5.12 -12.68 21.39
C LYS A 88 -6.60 -12.33 21.53
N ILE A 89 -7.25 -11.89 20.45
CA ILE A 89 -8.69 -11.59 20.44
C ILE A 89 -9.49 -12.86 20.71
N GLN A 90 -9.13 -13.99 20.10
CA GLN A 90 -9.79 -15.27 20.32
C GLN A 90 -9.73 -15.68 21.81
N LYS A 91 -8.56 -15.59 22.44
CA LYS A 91 -8.40 -15.85 23.90
C LYS A 91 -9.26 -14.92 24.76
N GLN A 92 -9.37 -13.65 24.39
CA GLN A 92 -10.24 -12.70 25.11
C GLN A 92 -11.73 -13.01 24.95
N ILE A 93 -12.15 -13.44 23.76
CA ILE A 93 -13.54 -13.86 23.49
C ILE A 93 -13.88 -15.10 24.33
N GLU A 94 -13.00 -16.10 24.37
CA GLU A 94 -13.18 -17.31 25.18
C GLU A 94 -13.28 -16.96 26.67
N ALA A 95 -12.37 -16.12 27.18
CA ALA A 95 -12.43 -15.65 28.57
C ALA A 95 -13.72 -14.85 28.86
N GLY A 96 -14.15 -14.00 27.94
CA GLY A 96 -15.39 -13.22 28.05
C GLY A 96 -16.63 -14.11 28.11
N MET A 97 -16.67 -15.21 27.34
CA MET A 97 -17.75 -16.18 27.37
C MET A 97 -17.84 -16.88 28.74
N HIS A 98 -16.70 -17.32 29.30
CA HIS A 98 -16.68 -17.90 30.65
C HIS A 98 -17.13 -16.91 31.72
N ASN A 99 -16.71 -15.66 31.63
CA ASN A 99 -17.17 -14.61 32.54
C ASN A 99 -18.68 -14.39 32.44
N LYS A 100 -19.25 -14.36 31.22
CA LYS A 100 -20.70 -14.22 31.03
C LYS A 100 -21.48 -15.36 31.71
N VAL A 101 -21.08 -16.61 31.47
CA VAL A 101 -21.74 -17.79 32.08
C VAL A 101 -21.63 -17.76 33.61
N ASN A 102 -20.46 -17.40 34.14
CA ASN A 102 -20.27 -17.29 35.59
C ASN A 102 -21.13 -16.18 36.20
N ILE A 103 -21.25 -15.03 35.54
CA ILE A 103 -22.11 -13.92 35.98
C ILE A 103 -23.58 -14.36 35.98
N GLU A 104 -24.06 -15.01 34.92
CA GLU A 104 -25.44 -15.52 34.86
C GLU A 104 -25.72 -16.55 35.97
N PHE A 105 -24.73 -17.41 36.28
CA PHE A 105 -24.84 -18.35 37.39
C PHE A 105 -24.88 -17.65 38.76
N LEU A 106 -24.00 -16.67 38.99
CA LEU A 106 -24.00 -15.88 40.22
C LEU A 106 -25.30 -15.08 40.39
N GLN A 107 -25.84 -14.50 39.32
CA GLN A 107 -27.14 -13.82 39.33
C GLN A 107 -28.26 -14.75 39.82
N LYS A 108 -28.36 -15.95 39.25
CA LYS A 108 -29.35 -16.96 39.71
C LYS A 108 -29.17 -17.37 41.17
N GLN A 109 -27.93 -17.48 41.64
CA GLN A 109 -27.68 -17.80 43.05
C GLN A 109 -28.08 -16.64 43.97
N VAL A 110 -27.80 -15.40 43.58
CA VAL A 110 -28.23 -14.20 44.33
C VAL A 110 -29.75 -14.11 44.39
N GLU A 111 -30.46 -14.36 43.28
CA GLU A 111 -31.93 -14.39 43.26
C GLU A 111 -32.49 -15.45 44.24
N LYS A 112 -31.93 -16.67 44.25
CA LYS A 112 -32.33 -17.71 45.20
C LYS A 112 -32.07 -17.31 46.65
N LEU A 113 -30.92 -16.69 46.93
CA LEU A 113 -30.58 -16.20 48.25
C LEU A 113 -31.56 -15.11 48.70
N GLN A 114 -31.92 -14.17 47.82
CA GLN A 114 -32.93 -13.15 48.10
C GLN A 114 -34.28 -13.78 48.45
N THR A 115 -34.76 -14.75 47.67
CA THR A 115 -36.01 -15.47 47.97
C THR A 115 -35.95 -16.21 49.31
N GLN A 116 -34.83 -16.87 49.62
CA GLN A 116 -34.65 -17.55 50.91
C GLN A 116 -34.63 -16.56 52.07
N LEU A 117 -33.98 -15.41 51.90
CA LEU A 117 -33.91 -14.37 52.91
C LEU A 117 -35.29 -13.76 53.18
N GLU A 118 -36.10 -13.55 52.14
CA GLU A 118 -37.50 -13.12 52.29
C GLU A 118 -38.34 -14.14 53.08
N LYS A 119 -38.19 -15.45 52.80
CA LYS A 119 -38.87 -16.51 53.56
C LYS A 119 -38.47 -16.51 55.03
N ILE A 120 -37.18 -16.40 55.32
CA ILE A 120 -36.66 -16.33 56.70
C ILE A 120 -37.19 -15.08 57.41
N GLN A 121 -37.25 -13.93 56.74
CA GLN A 121 -37.83 -12.72 57.31
C GLN A 121 -39.32 -12.88 57.61
N GLU A 122 -40.07 -13.56 56.73
CA GLU A 122 -41.49 -13.82 56.93
C GLU A 122 -41.73 -14.79 58.10
N GLU A 123 -40.97 -15.88 58.16
CA GLU A 123 -40.96 -16.81 59.30
C GLU A 123 -40.63 -16.05 60.60
N HIS A 124 -39.58 -15.24 60.62
CA HIS A 124 -39.22 -14.42 61.78
C HIS A 124 -40.32 -13.43 62.18
N ARG A 125 -41.00 -12.79 61.21
CA ARG A 125 -42.18 -11.94 61.48
C ARG A 125 -43.32 -12.74 62.10
N SER A 126 -43.63 -13.93 61.58
CA SER A 126 -44.69 -14.79 62.09
C SER A 126 -44.41 -15.30 63.52
N ILE A 127 -43.16 -15.68 63.83
CA ILE A 127 -42.75 -16.09 65.17
C ILE A 127 -42.95 -14.92 66.15
N LYS A 128 -42.70 -13.67 65.71
CA LYS A 128 -42.86 -12.46 66.55
C LYS A 128 -44.31 -12.13 66.83
N ALA A 129 -45.19 -12.40 65.86
CA ALA A 129 -46.64 -12.26 66.04
C ALA A 129 -47.24 -13.32 66.97
N ASN A 130 -46.71 -14.55 66.96
CA ASN A 130 -47.24 -15.69 67.73
C ASN A 130 -46.73 -15.79 69.19
N GLY A 131 -45.94 -14.82 69.66
CA GLY A 131 -45.61 -14.67 71.08
C GLY A 131 -44.68 -15.74 71.68
N THR A 132 -43.94 -16.49 70.87
CA THR A 132 -43.07 -17.60 71.33
C THR A 132 -41.61 -17.20 71.56
N TYR A 133 -41.30 -15.92 71.79
CA TYR A 133 -39.96 -15.52 72.24
C TYR A 133 -39.88 -15.69 73.76
N LYS A 134 -39.29 -16.81 74.21
CA LYS A 134 -38.65 -16.90 75.53
C LYS A 134 -37.23 -16.35 75.43
#